data_AF-A0A485MFT8-F1
#
_entry.id   AF-A0A485MFT8-F1
#
_cell.length_a   1.000
_cell.length_b   1.000
_cell.length_c   1.000
_cell.angle_alpha   90.00
_cell.angle_beta   90.00
_cell.angle_gamma   90.00
#
_symmetry.space_group_name_H-M   'P 1'
#
loop_
_entity.id
_entity.type
_entity.pdbx_description
1 polymer ?
#
loop_
_entity_poly.entity_id
_entity_poly.type
_entity_poly.pdbx_seq_one_letter_code
_entity_poly.pdbx_strand_id
1 'polypeptide(L)' 'MVCGFLERTDLKIVYKRYASLYLCCAFERWDDELLMLELTHRGGELLDKYLPSMCEMDIIFNCEKVCFI' A
#
# COMPACT_ATOMS: atom_id res chain seq x y z
N MET A 1 -8.59 -3.40 -12.00
CA MET A 1 -7.98 -2.62 -10.90
C MET A 1 -8.78 -2.93 -9.64
N VAL A 2 -8.45 -4.03 -8.93
CA VAL A 2 -9.25 -4.50 -7.79
C VAL A 2 -8.51 -4.12 -6.51
N CYS A 3 -9.10 -3.21 -5.73
CA CYS A 3 -8.70 -2.95 -4.35
C CYS A 3 -9.44 -3.93 -3.43
N GLY A 4 -8.70 -4.63 -2.58
CA GLY A 4 -9.26 -5.57 -1.62
C GLY A 4 -9.32 -4.96 -0.23
N PHE A 5 -10.38 -5.26 0.50
CA PHE A 5 -10.52 -4.96 1.92
C PHE A 5 -10.48 -6.26 2.71
N LEU A 6 -9.69 -6.27 3.77
CA LEU A 6 -9.64 -7.36 4.74
C LEU A 6 -9.88 -6.76 6.12
N GLU A 7 -11.03 -7.07 6.70
CA GLU A 7 -11.35 -6.70 8.07
C GLU A 7 -10.81 -7.77 9.02
N ARG A 8 -9.84 -7.39 9.86
CA ARG A 8 -9.50 -8.11 11.10
C ARG A 8 -10.14 -7.40 12.27
N THR A 9 -10.40 -8.12 13.36
CA THR A 9 -11.22 -7.72 14.52
C THR A 9 -11.18 -6.23 14.87
N ASP A 10 -9.99 -5.62 14.90
CA ASP A 10 -9.77 -4.22 15.27
C ASP A 10 -9.13 -3.37 14.15
N LEU A 11 -8.82 -3.97 13.00
CA LEU A 11 -8.05 -3.34 11.92
C LEU A 11 -8.69 -3.57 10.54
N LYS A 12 -8.77 -2.50 9.76
CA LYS A 12 -9.12 -2.56 8.34
C LYS A 12 -7.86 -2.55 7.51
N ILE A 13 -7.62 -3.63 6.76
CA ILE A 13 -6.47 -3.75 5.88
C ILE A 13 -6.94 -3.52 4.45
N VAL A 14 -6.43 -2.47 3.81
CA VAL A 14 -6.63 -2.19 2.39
C VAL A 14 -5.41 -2.68 1.64
N TYR A 15 -5.61 -3.51 0.63
CA TYR A 15 -4.50 -3.99 -0.20
C TYR A 15 -4.77 -3.83 -1.69
N LYS A 16 -3.68 -3.61 -2.44
CA LYS A 16 -3.71 -3.44 -3.89
C LYS A 16 -2.53 -4.14 -4.52
N ARG A 17 -2.81 -4.90 -5.58
CA ARG A 17 -1.79 -5.60 -6.36
C ARG A 17 -1.21 -4.67 -7.43
N TYR A 18 0.10 -4.50 -7.41
CA TYR A 18 0.91 -3.79 -8.40
C TYR A 18 1.80 -4.81 -9.11
N ALA A 19 1.41 -5.22 -10.33
CA ALA A 19 2.02 -6.34 -11.05
C ALA A 19 2.10 -7.62 -10.17
N SER A 20 3.27 -7.96 -9.66
CA SER A 20 3.52 -9.12 -8.80
C SER A 20 3.76 -8.77 -7.31
N LEU A 21 3.78 -7.47 -6.96
CA LEU A 21 3.82 -6.98 -5.58
C LEU A 21 2.41 -6.70 -5.03
N TYR A 22 2.21 -6.94 -3.73
CA TYR A 22 1.04 -6.46 -3.00
C TYR A 22 1.44 -5.33 -2.06
N LEU A 23 0.77 -4.19 -2.18
CA LEU A 23 0.85 -3.10 -1.23
C LEU A 23 -0.32 -3.20 -0.26
N CYS A 24 -0.04 -3.22 1.04
CA CYS A 24 -1.05 -3.34 2.10
C CYS A 24 -0.90 -2.18 3.08
N CYS A 25 -2.00 -1.52 3.41
CA CYS A 25 -2.10 -0.50 4.44
C CYS A 25 -3.08 -0.97 5.50
N ALA A 26 -2.70 -0.91 6.78
CA ALA A 26 -3.56 -1.23 7.90
C ALA A 26 -4.01 0.06 8.59
N PHE A 27 -5.31 0.16 8.85
CA PHE A 27 -5.95 1.29 9.49
C PHE A 27 -6.81 0.81 10.66
N GLU A 28 -7.13 1.70 11.59
CA GLU A 28 -8.05 1.36 12.66
C GLU A 28 -9.48 1.24 12.12
N ARG A 29 -10.31 0.47 12.81
CA ARG A 29 -11.69 0.23 12.36
C ARG A 29 -12.54 1.50 12.27
N TRP A 30 -12.19 2.50 13.06
CA TRP A 30 -12.90 3.77 13.20
C TRP A 30 -12.47 4.83 12.18
N ASP A 31 -11.40 4.58 11.43
CA ASP A 31 -10.94 5.49 10.39
C ASP A 31 -11.92 5.55 9.22
N ASP A 32 -11.92 6.68 8.50
CA ASP A 32 -12.76 6.91 7.33
C ASP A 32 -12.29 6.06 6.14
N GLU A 33 -13.16 5.19 5.64
CA GLU A 33 -12.82 4.25 4.55
C GLU A 33 -12.40 4.98 3.26
N LEU A 34 -13.00 6.14 3.00
CA LEU A 34 -12.66 6.96 1.84
C LEU A 34 -11.25 7.55 1.98
N LEU A 35 -10.88 7.97 3.19
CA LEU A 35 -9.54 8.48 3.49
C LEU A 35 -8.49 7.37 3.38
N MET A 36 -8.80 6.17 3.90
CA MET A 36 -7.93 5.00 3.74
C MET A 36 -7.66 4.71 2.26
N LEU A 37 -8.73 4.69 1.45
CA LEU A 37 -8.62 4.41 0.03
C LEU A 37 -7.80 5.49 -0.70
N GLU A 38 -8.00 6.76 -0.38
CA GLU A 38 -7.25 7.87 -0.94
C GLU A 38 -5.76 7.79 -0.58
N LEU A 39 -5.44 7.49 0.68
CA LEU A 39 -4.05 7.32 1.14
C LEU A 39 -3.37 6.13 0.46
N THR A 40 -4.05 4.98 0.36
CA THR A 40 -3.51 3.82 -0.37
C THR A 40 -3.32 4.11 -1.87
N HIS A 41 -4.22 4.90 -2.47
CA HIS A 41 -4.10 5.29 -3.87
C HIS A 41 -2.91 6.23 -4.10
N ARG A 42 -2.84 7.33 -3.34
CA ARG A 42 -1.74 8.31 -3.43
C ARG A 42 -0.39 7.70 -3.06
N GLY A 43 -0.35 6.83 -2.04
CA GLY A 43 0.86 6.09 -1.66
C GLY A 43 1.35 5.18 -2.79
N GLY A 44 0.42 4.55 -3.51
CA GLY A 44 0.71 3.79 -4.72
C GLY A 44 1.25 4.65 -5.87
N GLU A 45 0.67 5.82 -6.11
CA GLU A 45 1.14 6.75 -7.15
C GLU A 45 2.52 7.34 -6.82
N LEU A 46 2.76 7.66 -5.54
CA LEU A 46 4.08 8.07 -5.09
C LEU A 46 5.08 6.94 -5.31
N LEU A 47 4.75 5.71 -4.91
CA LEU A 47 5.60 4.55 -5.12
C LEU A 47 5.90 4.33 -6.60
N ASP A 48 4.90 4.43 -7.49
CA ASP A 48 5.07 4.33 -8.93
C ASP A 48 6.01 5.42 -9.49
N LYS A 49 5.89 6.65 -8.99
CA LYS A 49 6.76 7.77 -9.36
C LYS A 49 8.19 7.62 -8.86
N TYR A 50 8.39 7.05 -7.67
CA TYR A 50 9.73 6.81 -7.11
C TYR A 50 10.38 5.53 -7.65
N LEU A 51 9.58 4.55 -8.08
CA LEU A 51 10.02 3.23 -8.55
C LEU A 51 9.41 2.85 -9.91
N PRO A 52 9.54 3.68 -10.96
CA PRO A 52 8.87 3.45 -12.24
C PRO A 52 9.38 2.21 -12.99
N SER A 53 10.45 1.55 -12.53
CA SER A 53 11.03 0.37 -13.18
C SER A 53 11.97 -0.43 -12.27
N MET A 54 11.68 -0.54 -10.98
CA MET A 54 12.49 -1.35 -10.07
C MET A 54 11.96 -2.80 -10.02
N CYS A 55 12.86 -3.77 -10.16
CA CYS A 55 12.51 -5.18 -9.97
C CYS A 55 12.15 -5.39 -8.49
N GLU A 56 11.31 -6.40 -8.17
CA GLU A 56 10.90 -6.72 -6.79
C GLU A 56 12.07 -6.80 -5.79
N MET A 57 13.25 -7.16 -6.30
CA MET A 57 14.49 -7.27 -5.55
C MET A 57 15.01 -5.93 -5.00
N ASP A 58 14.81 -4.82 -5.71
CA ASP A 58 15.20 -3.48 -5.25
C ASP A 58 14.29 -2.97 -4.12
N ILE A 59 13.01 -3.38 -4.11
CA ILE A 59 12.06 -3.05 -3.04
C ILE A 59 12.44 -3.77 -1.74
N ILE A 60 12.80 -5.06 -1.82
CA ILE A 60 13.27 -5.84 -0.66
C ILE A 60 14.57 -5.24 -0.10
N PHE A 61 15.48 -4.78 -0.97
CA PHE A 61 16.77 -4.19 -0.56
C PHE A 61 16.69 -2.73 -0.07
N ASN A 62 15.69 -1.94 -0.50
CA ASN A 62 15.44 -0.57 -0.03
C ASN A 62 14.24 -0.47 0.94
N CYS A 63 13.86 -1.56 1.61
CA CYS A 63 12.77 -1.55 2.61
C CYS A 63 12.95 -0.46 3.68
N GLU A 64 14.18 -0.14 4.09
CA GLU A 64 14.45 0.98 5.00
C GLU A 64 13.97 2.32 4.43
N LYS A 65 14.20 2.62 3.15
CA LYS A 65 13.77 3.90 2.55
C LYS A 65 12.27 3.99 2.35
N VAL A 66 11.61 2.85 2.12
CA VAL A 66 10.15 2.77 1.98
C VAL A 66 9.45 2.83 3.34
N CYS A 67 10.08 2.31 4.40
CA CYS A 67 9.58 2.40 5.79
C CYS A 67 9.73 3.82 6.40
N PHE A 68 10.57 4.67 5.78
CA PHE A 68 10.81 6.06 6.18
C PHE A 68 9.91 7.10 5.47
N ILE A 69 9.09 6.68 4.51
CA ILE A 69 8.02 7.50 3.89
C ILE A 69 6.71 7.24 4.64
#